data_AF-A0A9E2H503-F1
#
_entry.id   AF-A0A9E2H503-F1
#
_cell.length_a   1.000
_cell.length_b   1.000
_cell.length_c   1.000
_cell.angle_alpha   90.00
_cell.angle_beta   90.00
_cell.angle_gamma   90.00
#
_symmetry.space_group_name_H-M   'P 1'
#
loop_
_entity.id
_entity.type
_entity.pdbx_description
1 polymer ?
#
loop_
_entity_poly.entity_id
_entity_poly.type
_entity_poly.pdbx_seq_one_letter_code
_entity_poly.pdbx_strand_id
1 'polypeptide(L)'
;METDYKKIAQQIRQAAEVATKTPKNPEAKLRELVSPIFGDYLVSNQLDLNFIQRDELVLANGRPDSVYNRLILEYKKPGVIKPNNAKNREVIDKVQHYIEDYAQKEGWKKERLLGVAFDGMMFLFIRKARRWICQEPVPVTPESVEYFFQNLTKLTGGNPLLPEYLIRDFAVAESPGSVATKAIKAFYFALTTRRRRVDPKIDVFFKQWAGQFSDVHGAIENKKFDTETLFKTYGFTKDEQKDFSYLAFFFALDTYYSLFMKLLAFQVVGYYTMGAMVGPPLTDWEKLDALSLKGKLKQVEDGGIFRDLGISNFLEGDLLSWYLNDWNSSIEEAVREMIKRLNGYDPQTMELFPDETRDILKKIYQFLVPKQIRHDLGEHYTPDWLAERCLDQVYYGVKERGLLKKRLLDPRGVALEPFSSWQ
;
A
#
# COMPACT_ATOMS: atom_id res chain seq x y z
N MET A 1 -12.62 11.81 -18.79
CA MET A 1 -13.74 11.34 -19.63
C MET A 1 -14.23 10.05 -19.04
N GLU A 2 -15.52 9.92 -18.78
CA GLU A 2 -16.10 8.68 -18.27
C GLU A 2 -15.97 7.57 -19.32
N THR A 3 -15.52 6.39 -18.93
CA THR A 3 -15.33 5.27 -19.87
C THR A 3 -16.69 4.71 -20.27
N ASP A 4 -17.00 4.69 -21.57
CA ASP A 4 -18.23 4.09 -22.09
C ASP A 4 -18.07 2.57 -22.24
N TYR A 5 -18.30 1.84 -21.14
CA TYR A 5 -18.23 0.37 -21.11
C TYR A 5 -19.28 -0.30 -22.01
N LYS A 6 -20.39 0.38 -22.31
CA LYS A 6 -21.43 -0.15 -23.22
C LYS A 6 -20.92 -0.19 -24.65
N LYS A 7 -20.25 0.88 -25.10
CA LYS A 7 -19.58 0.93 -26.39
C LYS A 7 -18.49 -0.13 -26.48
N ILE A 8 -17.65 -0.28 -25.45
CA ILE A 8 -16.57 -1.27 -25.46
C ILE A 8 -17.13 -2.70 -25.54
N ALA A 9 -18.15 -3.03 -24.74
CA ALA A 9 -18.79 -4.34 -24.80
C ALA A 9 -19.38 -4.63 -26.19
N GLN A 10 -19.96 -3.63 -26.86
CA GLN A 10 -20.46 -3.76 -28.23
C GLN A 10 -19.33 -4.02 -29.23
N GLN A 11 -18.22 -3.30 -29.14
CA GLN A 11 -17.05 -3.50 -30.01
C GLN A 11 -16.45 -4.90 -29.83
N ILE A 12 -16.35 -5.39 -28.58
CA ILE A 12 -15.89 -6.75 -28.29
C ILE A 12 -16.79 -7.80 -28.94
N ARG A 13 -18.12 -7.66 -28.82
CA ARG A 13 -19.07 -8.60 -29.44
C ARG A 13 -18.96 -8.60 -30.96
N GLN A 14 -18.81 -7.42 -31.58
CA GLN A 14 -18.58 -7.31 -33.01
C GLN A 14 -17.27 -8.00 -33.43
N ALA A 15 -16.19 -7.83 -32.66
CA ALA A 15 -14.93 -8.53 -32.88
C ALA A 15 -15.10 -10.05 -32.78
N ALA A 16 -15.88 -10.53 -31.80
CA ALA A 16 -16.20 -11.95 -31.65
C ALA A 16 -17.00 -12.53 -32.83
N GLU A 17 -17.96 -11.77 -33.38
CA GLU A 17 -18.71 -12.18 -34.57
C GLU A 17 -17.81 -12.31 -35.81
N VAL A 18 -16.91 -11.35 -36.02
CA VAL A 18 -15.92 -11.39 -37.12
C VAL A 18 -14.96 -12.56 -36.94
N ALA A 19 -14.45 -12.75 -35.72
CA ALA A 19 -13.56 -13.86 -35.39
C ALA A 19 -14.24 -15.22 -35.60
N THR A 20 -15.52 -15.36 -35.25
CA THR A 20 -16.30 -16.59 -35.46
C THR A 20 -16.39 -16.99 -36.94
N LYS A 21 -16.50 -16.00 -37.83
CA LYS A 21 -16.58 -16.21 -39.29
C LYS A 21 -15.22 -16.43 -39.95
N THR A 22 -14.12 -16.34 -39.18
CA THR A 22 -12.76 -16.47 -39.71
C THR A 22 -12.34 -17.94 -39.81
N PRO A 23 -12.04 -18.49 -41.01
CA PRO A 23 -11.83 -19.92 -41.21
C PRO A 23 -10.54 -20.47 -40.56
N LYS A 24 -9.49 -19.65 -40.48
CA LYS A 24 -8.18 -20.02 -39.94
C LYS A 24 -7.87 -19.18 -38.72
N ASN A 25 -7.58 -19.83 -37.58
CA ASN A 25 -7.18 -19.21 -36.31
C ASN A 25 -8.14 -18.12 -35.79
N PRO A 26 -9.42 -18.44 -35.53
CA PRO A 26 -10.41 -17.50 -35.00
C PRO A 26 -9.99 -16.89 -33.65
N GLU A 27 -9.23 -17.62 -32.82
CA GLU A 27 -8.64 -17.10 -31.57
C GLU A 27 -7.65 -15.95 -31.83
N ALA A 28 -6.73 -16.14 -32.77
CA ALA A 28 -5.75 -15.10 -33.13
C ALA A 28 -6.45 -13.86 -33.71
N LYS A 29 -7.51 -14.07 -34.51
CA LYS A 29 -8.30 -12.97 -35.07
C LYS A 29 -9.07 -12.20 -33.99
N LEU A 30 -9.66 -12.90 -33.02
CA LEU A 30 -10.30 -12.26 -31.88
C LEU A 30 -9.32 -11.35 -31.14
N ARG A 31 -8.13 -11.86 -30.84
CA ARG A 31 -7.06 -11.09 -30.17
C ARG A 31 -6.66 -9.87 -30.99
N GLU A 32 -6.39 -10.04 -32.29
CA GLU A 32 -6.04 -8.93 -33.20
C GLU A 32 -7.07 -7.78 -33.14
N LEU A 33 -8.36 -8.12 -33.07
CA LEU A 33 -9.45 -7.13 -33.05
C LEU A 33 -9.70 -6.53 -31.67
N VAL A 34 -9.45 -7.27 -30.58
CA VAL A 34 -9.74 -6.83 -29.20
C VAL A 34 -8.55 -6.13 -28.55
N SER A 35 -7.31 -6.52 -28.86
CA SER A 35 -6.10 -5.90 -28.28
C SER A 35 -6.06 -4.38 -28.46
N PRO A 36 -6.42 -3.78 -29.62
CA PRO A 36 -6.48 -2.32 -29.75
C PRO A 36 -7.54 -1.68 -28.85
N ILE A 37 -8.69 -2.31 -28.65
CA ILE A 37 -9.76 -1.82 -27.77
C ILE A 37 -9.23 -1.72 -26.33
N PHE A 38 -8.47 -2.73 -25.89
CA PHE A 38 -7.86 -2.72 -24.55
C PHE A 38 -6.72 -1.69 -24.48
N GLY A 39 -5.91 -1.57 -25.53
CA GLY A 39 -4.85 -0.55 -25.63
C GLY A 39 -5.39 0.87 -25.54
N ASP A 40 -6.46 1.18 -26.26
CA ASP A 40 -7.11 2.50 -26.24
C ASP A 40 -7.63 2.85 -24.84
N TYR A 41 -8.17 1.87 -24.11
CA TYR A 41 -8.57 2.05 -22.71
C TYR A 41 -7.37 2.40 -21.83
N LEU A 42 -6.26 1.66 -21.96
CA LEU A 42 -5.05 1.89 -21.16
C LEU A 42 -4.46 3.28 -21.40
N VAL A 43 -4.35 3.70 -22.66
CA VAL A 43 -3.86 5.04 -23.05
C VAL A 43 -4.79 6.13 -22.53
N SER A 44 -6.10 5.95 -22.70
CA SER A 44 -7.10 6.95 -22.27
C SER A 44 -7.13 7.13 -20.75
N ASN A 45 -6.71 6.12 -19.99
CA ASN A 45 -6.64 6.14 -18.53
C ASN A 45 -5.21 6.40 -17.99
N GLN A 46 -4.26 6.79 -18.86
CA GLN A 46 -2.87 7.12 -18.48
C GLN A 46 -2.17 6.01 -17.68
N LEU A 47 -2.47 4.74 -17.99
CA LEU A 47 -1.85 3.60 -17.32
C LEU A 47 -0.51 3.29 -17.98
N ASP A 48 0.58 3.55 -17.26
CA ASP A 48 1.95 3.21 -17.69
C ASP A 48 2.24 1.74 -17.35
N LEU A 49 2.09 0.87 -18.35
CA LEU A 49 2.12 -0.59 -18.16
C LEU A 49 3.31 -1.25 -18.85
N ASN A 50 3.96 -2.17 -18.12
CA ASN A 50 4.77 -3.22 -18.72
C ASN A 50 3.82 -4.27 -19.35
N PHE A 51 3.49 -4.08 -20.62
CA PHE A 51 2.80 -5.07 -21.44
C PHE A 51 3.81 -6.02 -22.06
N ILE A 52 3.72 -7.31 -21.75
CA ILE A 52 4.58 -8.33 -22.34
C ILE A 52 3.74 -9.17 -23.31
N GLN A 53 4.16 -9.16 -24.58
CA GLN A 53 3.45 -9.87 -25.64
C GLN A 53 3.83 -11.35 -25.70
N ARG A 54 2.92 -12.22 -26.20
CA ARG A 54 3.09 -13.69 -26.32
C ARG A 54 4.46 -14.17 -26.81
N ASP A 55 5.08 -13.44 -27.73
CA ASP A 55 6.35 -13.86 -28.35
C ASP A 55 7.57 -13.53 -27.47
N GLU A 56 7.43 -12.63 -26.49
CA GLU A 56 8.48 -12.25 -25.54
C GLU A 56 8.46 -13.13 -24.28
N LEU A 57 7.30 -13.67 -23.89
CA LEU A 57 7.16 -14.48 -22.67
C LEU A 57 7.00 -15.99 -22.93
N VAL A 58 8.09 -16.72 -22.71
CA VAL A 58 8.09 -18.20 -22.68
C VAL A 58 8.08 -18.68 -21.23
N LEU A 59 7.12 -19.57 -20.92
CA LEU A 59 6.94 -20.26 -19.63
C LEU A 59 7.10 -21.78 -19.82
N ALA A 60 7.27 -22.52 -18.72
CA ALA A 60 7.50 -23.97 -18.76
C ALA A 60 6.33 -24.74 -19.40
N ASN A 61 5.09 -24.34 -19.10
CA ASN A 61 3.87 -24.96 -19.61
C ASN A 61 3.28 -24.25 -20.84
N GLY A 62 4.05 -23.38 -21.51
CA GLY A 62 3.68 -22.77 -22.79
C GLY A 62 3.87 -21.26 -22.84
N ARG A 63 3.02 -20.58 -23.60
CA ARG A 63 3.10 -19.13 -23.82
C ARG A 63 1.72 -18.51 -23.61
N PRO A 64 1.52 -17.67 -22.58
CA PRO A 64 0.27 -16.93 -22.42
C PRO A 64 0.12 -15.93 -23.56
N ASP A 65 -1.12 -15.61 -23.94
CA ASP A 65 -1.36 -14.68 -25.04
C ASP A 65 -0.98 -13.23 -24.73
N SER A 66 -1.22 -12.77 -23.52
CA SER A 66 -0.90 -11.40 -23.09
C SER A 66 -0.72 -11.35 -21.58
N VAL A 67 0.29 -10.61 -21.12
CA VAL A 67 0.48 -10.34 -19.70
C VAL A 67 0.53 -8.84 -19.48
N TYR A 68 -0.36 -8.35 -18.63
CA TYR A 68 -0.42 -6.98 -18.15
C TYR A 68 0.01 -6.98 -16.69
N ASN A 69 1.31 -6.79 -16.43
CA ASN A 69 1.88 -6.86 -15.07
C ASN A 69 1.42 -8.13 -14.31
N ARG A 70 0.45 -8.02 -13.38
CA ARG A 70 -0.07 -9.15 -12.58
C ARG A 70 -1.32 -9.82 -13.14
N LEU A 71 -1.80 -9.39 -14.31
CA LEU A 71 -2.93 -10.01 -14.99
C LEU A 71 -2.43 -10.81 -16.20
N ILE A 72 -2.74 -12.11 -16.23
CA ILE A 72 -2.50 -13.00 -17.35
C ILE A 72 -3.80 -13.14 -18.13
N LEU A 73 -3.79 -12.76 -19.41
CA LEU A 73 -4.94 -12.87 -20.31
C LEU A 73 -4.66 -13.97 -21.35
N GLU A 74 -5.55 -14.95 -21.41
CA GLU A 74 -5.52 -16.06 -22.36
C GLU A 74 -6.74 -15.98 -23.28
N TYR A 75 -6.52 -15.86 -24.58
CA TYR A 75 -7.59 -15.86 -25.56
C TYR A 75 -8.02 -17.28 -25.89
N LYS A 76 -9.30 -17.42 -26.25
CA LYS A 76 -9.87 -18.66 -26.79
C LYS A 76 -10.70 -18.35 -28.03
N LYS A 77 -10.86 -19.37 -28.87
CA LYS A 77 -11.81 -19.32 -29.98
C LYS A 77 -13.22 -18.96 -29.45
N PRO A 78 -13.96 -18.03 -30.08
CA PRO A 78 -15.31 -17.68 -29.65
C PRO A 78 -16.25 -18.88 -29.49
N GLY A 79 -16.97 -18.89 -28.37
CA GLY A 79 -17.94 -19.92 -28.01
C GLY A 79 -17.34 -21.19 -27.39
N VAL A 80 -16.02 -21.21 -27.12
CA VAL A 80 -15.36 -22.32 -26.42
C VAL A 80 -15.72 -22.32 -24.94
N ILE A 81 -15.73 -21.15 -24.29
CA ILE A 81 -16.01 -21.05 -22.85
C ILE A 81 -17.50 -21.27 -22.64
N LYS A 82 -17.87 -22.33 -21.92
CA LYS A 82 -19.26 -22.68 -21.59
C LYS A 82 -19.67 -22.01 -20.28
N PRO A 83 -20.95 -21.74 -20.01
CA PRO A 83 -21.41 -21.07 -18.78
C PRO A 83 -21.36 -21.98 -17.53
N ASN A 84 -20.47 -22.97 -17.50
CA ASN A 84 -20.29 -23.89 -16.37
C ASN A 84 -18.83 -24.37 -16.33
N ASN A 85 -18.14 -24.13 -15.22
CA ASN A 85 -16.74 -24.51 -15.00
C ASN A 85 -16.45 -26.01 -15.19
N ALA A 86 -17.39 -26.90 -14.90
CA ALA A 86 -17.22 -28.33 -15.13
C ALA A 86 -16.94 -28.67 -16.61
N LYS A 87 -17.37 -27.80 -17.54
CA LYS A 87 -17.14 -27.93 -18.98
C LYS A 87 -15.90 -27.17 -19.49
N ASN A 88 -15.20 -26.46 -18.61
CA ASN A 88 -14.04 -25.63 -18.95
C ASN A 88 -12.74 -26.07 -18.26
N ARG A 89 -12.67 -27.30 -17.74
CA ARG A 89 -11.53 -27.79 -16.94
C ARG A 89 -10.19 -27.60 -17.65
N GLU A 90 -10.10 -27.93 -18.94
CA GLU A 90 -8.87 -27.75 -19.71
C GLU A 90 -8.43 -26.28 -19.82
N VAL A 91 -9.38 -25.35 -19.97
CA VAL A 91 -9.08 -23.90 -20.00
C VAL A 91 -8.63 -23.43 -18.62
N ILE A 92 -9.29 -23.89 -17.56
CA ILE A 92 -8.95 -23.58 -16.18
C ILE A 92 -7.54 -24.06 -15.85
N ASP A 93 -7.27 -25.34 -16.08
CA ASP A 93 -5.99 -25.97 -15.77
C ASP A 93 -4.87 -25.25 -16.52
N LYS A 94 -5.06 -24.90 -17.80
CA LYS A 94 -4.06 -24.16 -18.58
C LYS A 94 -3.70 -22.81 -17.95
N VAL A 95 -4.71 -22.02 -17.57
CA VAL A 95 -4.49 -20.70 -16.95
C VAL A 95 -3.87 -20.82 -15.56
N GLN A 96 -4.25 -21.86 -14.79
CA GLN A 96 -3.62 -22.15 -13.51
C GLN A 96 -2.11 -22.39 -13.68
N HIS A 97 -1.69 -23.23 -14.63
CA HIS A 97 -0.27 -23.48 -14.91
C HIS A 97 0.47 -22.19 -15.30
N TYR A 98 -0.14 -21.32 -16.12
CA TYR A 98 0.47 -20.03 -16.43
C TYR A 98 0.68 -19.13 -15.21
N ILE A 99 -0.28 -19.09 -14.29
CA ILE A 99 -0.13 -18.38 -13.02
C ILE A 99 1.05 -18.96 -12.23
N GLU A 100 1.17 -20.29 -12.16
CA GLU A 100 2.24 -20.92 -11.39
C GLU A 100 3.63 -20.65 -11.97
N ASP A 101 3.78 -20.80 -13.29
CA ASP A 101 5.05 -20.61 -13.99
C ASP A 101 5.47 -19.14 -13.98
N TYR A 102 4.52 -18.22 -14.21
CA TYR A 102 4.82 -16.80 -14.25
C TYR A 102 5.20 -16.30 -12.86
N ALA A 103 4.51 -16.75 -11.81
CA ALA A 103 4.88 -16.48 -10.43
C ALA A 103 6.31 -16.97 -10.11
N GLN A 104 6.67 -18.18 -10.55
CA GLN A 104 8.01 -18.72 -10.34
C GLN A 104 9.07 -17.89 -11.08
N LYS A 105 8.81 -17.50 -12.33
CA LYS A 105 9.74 -16.72 -13.16
C LYS A 105 10.01 -15.32 -12.59
N GLU A 106 8.98 -14.64 -12.12
CA GLU A 106 9.08 -13.28 -11.58
C GLU A 106 9.43 -13.25 -10.08
N GLY A 107 9.57 -14.41 -9.43
CA GLY A 107 9.78 -14.50 -7.98
C GLY A 107 8.59 -14.00 -7.15
N TRP A 108 7.38 -14.05 -7.72
CA TRP A 108 6.15 -13.61 -7.06
C TRP A 108 5.43 -14.78 -6.39
N LYS A 109 4.65 -14.47 -5.36
CA LYS A 109 3.63 -15.38 -4.83
C LYS A 109 2.52 -15.57 -5.87
N LYS A 110 2.07 -16.81 -6.09
CA LYS A 110 1.02 -17.17 -7.06
C LYS A 110 -0.30 -16.43 -6.80
N GLU A 111 -0.53 -16.09 -5.53
CA GLU A 111 -1.70 -15.39 -5.04
C GLU A 111 -1.78 -13.95 -5.58
N ARG A 112 -0.65 -13.38 -6.00
CA ARG A 112 -0.57 -12.01 -6.52
C ARG A 112 -1.05 -11.87 -7.96
N LEU A 113 -1.42 -12.97 -8.62
CA LEU A 113 -1.78 -12.99 -10.04
C LEU A 113 -3.26 -13.28 -10.26
N LEU A 114 -3.82 -12.64 -11.29
CA LEU A 114 -5.14 -12.96 -11.82
C LEU A 114 -4.99 -13.54 -13.23
N GLY A 115 -5.55 -14.72 -13.46
CA GLY A 115 -5.73 -15.28 -14.78
C GLY A 115 -7.12 -14.97 -15.30
N VAL A 116 -7.22 -14.57 -16.57
CA VAL A 116 -8.48 -14.35 -17.27
C VAL A 116 -8.43 -15.16 -18.58
N ALA A 117 -9.31 -16.15 -18.70
CA ALA A 117 -9.61 -16.74 -20.00
C ALA A 117 -10.75 -15.97 -20.65
N PHE A 118 -10.63 -15.69 -21.95
CA PHE A 118 -11.55 -14.82 -22.66
C PHE A 118 -11.77 -15.30 -24.10
N ASP A 119 -13.02 -15.43 -24.52
CA ASP A 119 -13.37 -15.88 -25.88
C ASP A 119 -14.21 -14.86 -26.66
N GLY A 120 -14.31 -13.62 -26.18
CA GLY A 120 -15.12 -12.57 -26.82
C GLY A 120 -16.62 -12.67 -26.52
N MET A 121 -17.09 -13.79 -25.97
CA MET A 121 -18.47 -13.96 -25.51
C MET A 121 -18.55 -14.09 -23.98
N MET A 122 -17.53 -14.69 -23.36
CA MET A 122 -17.44 -14.94 -21.93
C MET A 122 -16.07 -14.55 -21.38
N PHE A 123 -16.04 -14.10 -20.12
CA PHE A 123 -14.86 -14.05 -19.28
C PHE A 123 -14.89 -15.20 -18.27
N LEU A 124 -13.72 -15.79 -17.99
CA LEU A 124 -13.51 -16.77 -16.94
C LEU A 124 -12.33 -16.33 -16.08
N PHE A 125 -12.62 -15.87 -14.87
CA PHE A 125 -11.64 -15.35 -13.92
C PHE A 125 -11.13 -16.46 -12.99
N ILE A 126 -9.80 -16.58 -12.88
CA ILE A 126 -9.10 -17.64 -12.15
C ILE A 126 -8.03 -17.01 -11.28
N ARG A 127 -8.06 -17.28 -9.97
CA ARG A 127 -7.06 -16.79 -9.01
C ARG A 127 -6.66 -17.85 -8.00
N LYS A 128 -5.47 -17.68 -7.42
CA LYS A 128 -4.98 -18.51 -6.33
C LYS A 128 -5.13 -17.76 -5.01
N ALA A 129 -5.79 -18.38 -4.04
CA ALA A 129 -5.73 -17.99 -2.63
C ALA A 129 -5.16 -19.21 -1.86
N ARG A 130 -5.69 -19.55 -0.67
CA ARG A 130 -5.40 -20.86 -0.03
C ARG A 130 -5.77 -22.06 -0.91
N ARG A 131 -6.73 -21.88 -1.82
CA ARG A 131 -7.12 -22.83 -2.87
C ARG A 131 -7.35 -22.08 -4.18
N TRP A 132 -7.44 -22.81 -5.28
CA TRP A 132 -7.88 -22.25 -6.56
C TRP A 132 -9.32 -21.76 -6.48
N ILE A 133 -9.55 -20.53 -6.93
CA ILE A 133 -10.88 -19.94 -7.06
C ILE A 133 -11.10 -19.68 -8.55
N CYS A 134 -12.05 -20.41 -9.12
CA CYS A 134 -12.48 -20.24 -10.50
C CYS A 134 -13.91 -19.71 -10.45
N GLN A 135 -14.14 -18.47 -10.87
CA GLN A 135 -15.49 -17.93 -10.95
C GLN A 135 -16.26 -18.64 -12.07
N GLU A 136 -17.58 -18.77 -11.95
CA GLU A 136 -18.37 -19.23 -13.10
C GLU A 136 -18.22 -18.25 -14.26
N PRO A 137 -18.15 -18.71 -15.51
CA PRO A 137 -17.96 -17.83 -16.65
C PRO A 137 -19.08 -16.80 -16.74
N VAL A 138 -18.71 -15.55 -16.94
CA VAL A 138 -19.64 -14.42 -17.05
C VAL A 138 -19.72 -13.94 -18.50
N PRO A 139 -20.91 -13.62 -19.03
CA PRO A 139 -21.05 -13.12 -20.40
C PRO A 139 -20.50 -11.70 -20.54
N VAL A 140 -20.00 -11.38 -21.74
CA VAL A 140 -19.53 -10.03 -22.09
C VAL A 140 -20.69 -9.05 -22.13
N THR A 141 -20.83 -8.36 -21.02
CA THR A 141 -21.78 -7.30 -20.68
C THR A 141 -21.01 -6.04 -20.27
N PRO A 142 -21.62 -4.84 -20.33
CA PRO A 142 -20.98 -3.62 -19.84
C PRO A 142 -20.39 -3.78 -18.43
N GLU A 143 -21.12 -4.44 -17.53
CA GLU A 143 -20.73 -4.67 -16.14
C GLU A 143 -19.54 -5.63 -16.03
N SER A 144 -19.52 -6.72 -16.81
CA SER A 144 -18.38 -7.64 -16.81
C SER A 144 -17.12 -7.04 -17.46
N VAL A 145 -17.29 -6.15 -18.43
CA VAL A 145 -16.19 -5.44 -19.11
C VAL A 145 -15.62 -4.39 -18.17
N GLU A 146 -16.47 -3.64 -17.47
CA GLU A 146 -16.06 -2.77 -16.39
C GLU A 146 -15.30 -3.56 -15.32
N TYR A 147 -15.85 -4.69 -14.84
CA TYR A 147 -15.18 -5.54 -13.85
C TYR A 147 -13.80 -6.02 -14.34
N PHE A 148 -13.68 -6.43 -15.61
CA PHE A 148 -12.40 -6.78 -16.20
C PHE A 148 -11.41 -5.61 -16.17
N PHE A 149 -11.81 -4.43 -16.65
CA PHE A 149 -10.93 -3.26 -16.67
C PHE A 149 -10.60 -2.72 -15.29
N GLN A 150 -11.53 -2.79 -14.33
CA GLN A 150 -11.24 -2.48 -12.94
C GLN A 150 -10.16 -3.41 -12.41
N ASN A 151 -10.26 -4.73 -12.63
CA ASN A 151 -9.22 -5.68 -12.23
C ASN A 151 -7.90 -5.45 -12.98
N LEU A 152 -7.97 -5.13 -14.28
CA LEU A 152 -6.81 -4.73 -15.06
C LEU A 152 -6.13 -3.54 -14.39
N THR A 153 -6.85 -2.44 -14.18
CA THR A 153 -6.33 -1.23 -13.54
C THR A 153 -5.81 -1.48 -12.12
N LYS A 154 -6.50 -2.27 -11.28
CA LYS A 154 -6.05 -2.62 -9.91
C LYS A 154 -4.73 -3.39 -9.90
N LEU A 155 -4.61 -4.37 -10.80
CA LEU A 155 -3.45 -5.26 -10.87
C LEU A 155 -2.31 -4.68 -11.71
N THR A 156 -2.55 -3.57 -12.41
CA THR A 156 -1.59 -2.94 -13.31
C THR A 156 -1.20 -1.52 -12.88
N GLY A 157 -2.08 -0.77 -12.23
CA GLY A 157 -1.92 0.62 -11.82
C GLY A 157 -1.84 0.79 -10.30
N GLY A 158 -0.63 0.70 -9.76
CA GLY A 158 -0.33 1.01 -8.37
C GLY A 158 0.73 0.08 -7.78
N ASN A 159 1.64 0.63 -6.97
CA ASN A 159 2.43 -0.20 -6.07
C ASN A 159 1.45 -0.90 -5.11
N PRO A 160 1.54 -2.23 -4.93
CA PRO A 160 0.70 -2.89 -3.95
C PRO A 160 1.04 -2.36 -2.57
N LEU A 161 0.02 -2.19 -1.74
CA LEU A 161 0.15 -1.86 -0.32
C LEU A 161 0.65 -3.09 0.45
N LEU A 162 1.89 -3.49 0.17
CA LEU A 162 2.62 -4.59 0.78
C LEU A 162 3.88 -4.07 1.49
N PRO A 163 4.34 -4.75 2.55
CA PRO A 163 5.49 -4.28 3.33
C PRO A 163 6.73 -3.99 2.50
N GLU A 164 7.06 -4.84 1.52
CA GLU A 164 8.31 -4.71 0.77
C GLU A 164 8.34 -3.44 -0.10
N TYR A 165 7.19 -3.00 -0.60
CA TYR A 165 7.07 -1.78 -1.40
C TYR A 165 7.09 -0.55 -0.51
N LEU A 166 6.34 -0.60 0.60
CA LEU A 166 6.33 0.51 1.55
C LEU A 166 7.70 0.70 2.21
N ILE A 167 8.43 -0.38 2.50
CA ILE A 167 9.83 -0.31 2.98
C ILE A 167 10.71 0.38 1.94
N ARG A 168 10.63 -0.03 0.67
CA ARG A 168 11.42 0.58 -0.41
C ARG A 168 11.22 2.11 -0.48
N ASP A 169 9.98 2.58 -0.35
CA ASP A 169 9.65 3.99 -0.59
C ASP A 169 9.66 4.86 0.68
N PHE A 170 9.38 4.28 1.86
CA PHE A 170 9.19 4.98 3.14
C PHE A 170 10.14 4.53 4.27
N ALA A 171 11.07 3.61 4.02
CA ALA A 171 12.13 3.29 4.98
C ALA A 171 13.47 3.94 4.60
N VAL A 172 14.42 3.90 5.52
CA VAL A 172 15.73 4.54 5.35
C VAL A 172 16.80 3.52 4.92
N ALA A 173 16.67 2.27 5.36
CA ALA A 173 17.68 1.24 5.12
C ALA A 173 17.92 0.91 3.63
N GLU A 174 16.91 1.01 2.77
CA GLU A 174 16.98 0.60 1.36
C GLU A 174 17.44 1.71 0.40
N SER A 175 17.35 2.99 0.80
CA SER A 175 17.68 4.11 -0.09
C SER A 175 18.10 5.37 0.69
N PRO A 176 19.42 5.61 0.86
CA PRO A 176 19.91 6.88 1.42
C PRO A 176 19.41 8.05 0.54
N GLY A 177 18.69 9.01 1.12
CA GLY A 177 17.99 10.06 0.36
C GLY A 177 16.52 9.74 0.05
N SER A 178 15.95 8.68 0.65
CA SER A 178 14.52 8.35 0.57
C SER A 178 13.62 9.45 1.12
N VAL A 179 12.32 9.33 0.83
CA VAL A 179 11.28 10.22 1.37
C VAL A 179 11.37 10.32 2.90
N ALA A 180 11.69 9.21 3.57
CA ALA A 180 11.89 9.18 5.01
C ALA A 180 13.05 10.08 5.45
N THR A 181 14.23 9.95 4.86
CA THR A 181 15.39 10.77 5.24
C THR A 181 15.13 12.27 5.03
N LYS A 182 14.50 12.64 3.90
CA LYS A 182 14.17 14.03 3.60
C LYS A 182 13.19 14.61 4.62
N ALA A 183 12.13 13.88 4.94
CA ALA A 183 11.14 14.32 5.92
C ALA A 183 11.70 14.40 7.34
N ILE A 184 12.44 13.38 7.78
CA ILE A 184 13.09 13.37 9.11
C ILE A 184 14.07 14.54 9.21
N LYS A 185 14.90 14.80 8.20
CA LYS A 185 15.81 15.96 8.19
C LYS A 185 15.05 17.29 8.20
N ALA A 186 13.96 17.41 7.43
CA ALA A 186 13.14 18.63 7.42
C ALA A 186 12.54 18.93 8.81
N PHE A 187 12.02 17.91 9.49
CA PHE A 187 11.52 18.03 10.86
C PHE A 187 12.65 18.34 11.85
N TYR A 188 13.78 17.63 11.77
CA TYR A 188 14.93 17.84 12.65
C TYR A 188 15.49 19.27 12.54
N PHE A 189 15.65 19.81 11.34
CA PHE A 189 16.16 21.16 11.16
C PHE A 189 15.15 22.25 11.51
N ALA A 190 13.85 21.98 11.35
CA ALA A 190 12.83 22.90 11.85
C ALA A 190 12.91 23.05 13.39
N LEU A 191 13.22 21.97 14.11
CA LEU A 191 13.40 22.00 15.57
C LEU A 191 14.71 22.66 16.02
N THR A 192 15.81 22.36 15.32
CA THR A 192 17.16 22.71 15.79
C THR A 192 17.68 24.04 15.26
N THR A 193 17.14 24.52 14.14
CA THR A 193 17.55 25.81 13.57
C THR A 193 16.95 26.95 14.40
N ARG A 194 17.79 27.76 15.04
CA ARG A 194 17.36 28.89 15.88
C ARG A 194 16.54 29.90 15.06
N ARG A 195 15.22 29.94 15.30
CA ARG A 195 14.32 30.99 14.81
C ARG A 195 14.11 32.06 15.88
N ARG A 196 13.92 33.32 15.45
CA ARG A 196 13.69 34.47 16.36
C ARG A 196 12.39 34.37 17.18
N ARG A 197 11.43 33.55 16.76
CA ARG A 197 10.19 33.21 17.48
C ARG A 197 9.90 31.73 17.26
N VAL A 198 10.00 30.93 18.33
CA VAL A 198 9.50 29.56 18.36
C VAL A 198 8.13 29.61 19.05
N ASP A 199 7.14 28.92 18.50
CA ASP A 199 5.84 28.77 19.16
C ASP A 199 6.04 28.02 20.49
N PRO A 200 5.69 28.60 21.65
CA PRO A 200 5.86 27.95 22.96
C PRO A 200 5.21 26.56 23.04
N LYS A 201 4.18 26.31 22.24
CA LYS A 201 3.51 25.01 22.17
C LYS A 201 4.44 23.89 21.70
N ILE A 202 5.37 24.19 20.77
CA ILE A 202 6.33 23.20 20.25
C ILE A 202 7.29 22.76 21.36
N ASP A 203 7.76 23.68 22.19
CA ASP A 203 8.64 23.37 23.33
C ASP A 203 7.93 22.50 24.38
N VAL A 204 6.66 22.79 24.66
CA VAL A 204 5.82 21.96 25.54
C VAL A 204 5.67 20.54 24.97
N PHE A 205 5.34 20.41 23.69
CA PHE A 205 5.18 19.12 23.03
C PHE A 205 6.47 18.31 23.02
N PHE A 206 7.59 18.95 22.68
CA PHE A 206 8.89 18.30 22.68
C PHE A 206 9.29 17.81 24.07
N LYS A 207 9.12 18.64 25.12
CA LYS A 207 9.46 18.25 26.51
C LYS A 207 8.59 17.11 27.01
N GLN A 208 7.29 17.15 26.72
CA GLN A 208 6.38 16.09 27.12
C GLN A 208 6.71 14.77 26.42
N TRP A 209 6.94 14.81 25.11
CA TRP A 209 7.37 13.63 24.34
C TRP A 209 8.72 13.11 24.84
N ALA A 210 9.69 13.99 25.11
CA ALA A 210 11.02 13.57 25.60
C ALA A 210 10.96 12.88 26.97
N GLY A 211 10.02 13.30 27.83
CA GLY A 211 9.73 12.60 29.08
C GLY A 211 9.20 11.18 28.84
N GLN A 212 8.16 11.05 28.01
CA GLN A 212 7.56 9.75 27.65
C GLN A 212 8.59 8.82 26.99
N PHE A 213 9.34 9.34 26.04
CA PHE A 213 10.43 8.62 25.37
C PHE A 213 11.47 8.11 26.38
N SER A 214 11.84 8.95 27.36
CA SER A 214 12.81 8.57 28.39
C SER A 214 12.25 7.54 29.37
N ASP A 215 10.95 7.53 29.65
CA ASP A 215 10.31 6.52 30.51
C ASP A 215 10.36 5.13 29.85
N VAL A 216 10.25 5.06 28.53
CA VAL A 216 10.29 3.81 27.76
C VAL A 216 11.71 3.33 27.50
N HIS A 217 12.57 4.22 26.99
CA HIS A 217 13.90 3.85 26.53
C HIS A 217 14.99 4.04 27.59
N GLY A 218 14.69 4.72 28.69
CA GLY A 218 15.67 5.26 29.63
C GLY A 218 16.32 6.54 29.12
N ALA A 219 17.03 7.25 30.00
CA ALA A 219 17.68 8.52 29.68
C ALA A 219 18.69 8.36 28.52
N ILE A 220 18.46 9.12 27.43
CA ILE A 220 19.31 9.12 26.24
C ILE A 220 20.77 9.45 26.55
N GLU A 221 21.02 10.31 27.55
CA GLU A 221 22.37 10.71 27.97
C GLU A 221 23.23 9.52 28.46
N ASN A 222 22.59 8.45 28.92
CA ASN A 222 23.25 7.23 29.37
C ASN A 222 23.45 6.21 28.24
N LYS A 223 22.94 6.47 27.05
CA LYS A 223 23.04 5.56 25.89
C LYS A 223 24.24 5.91 25.02
N LYS A 224 24.86 4.89 24.45
CA LYS A 224 25.88 5.03 23.41
C LYS A 224 25.28 4.57 22.10
N PHE A 225 25.13 5.50 21.16
CA PHE A 225 24.66 5.21 19.82
C PHE A 225 25.85 4.96 18.87
N ASP A 226 25.67 4.04 17.94
CA ASP A 226 26.53 3.96 16.75
C ASP A 226 26.28 5.16 15.83
N THR A 227 27.06 6.22 16.06
CA THR A 227 26.93 7.51 15.38
C THR A 227 27.32 7.42 13.91
N GLU A 228 28.29 6.57 13.56
CA GLU A 228 28.72 6.38 12.17
C GLU A 228 27.58 5.78 11.34
N THR A 229 26.98 4.70 11.84
CA THR A 229 25.83 4.07 11.19
C THR A 229 24.66 5.05 11.12
N LEU A 230 24.32 5.75 12.21
CA LEU A 230 23.22 6.72 12.23
C LEU A 230 23.42 7.82 11.18
N PHE A 231 24.56 8.53 11.19
CA PHE A 231 24.77 9.64 10.29
C PHE A 231 24.84 9.22 8.82
N LYS A 232 25.41 8.03 8.54
CA LYS A 232 25.43 7.46 7.19
C LYS A 232 24.02 7.08 6.72
N THR A 233 23.24 6.42 7.57
CA THR A 233 21.88 5.95 7.26
C THR A 233 20.94 7.12 6.98
N TYR A 234 20.93 8.15 7.83
CA TYR A 234 20.02 9.30 7.68
C TYR A 234 20.60 10.45 6.84
N GLY A 235 21.86 10.34 6.37
CA GLY A 235 22.47 11.32 5.47
C GLY A 235 22.81 12.66 6.13
N PHE A 236 23.33 12.64 7.35
CA PHE A 236 23.83 13.85 8.03
C PHE A 236 25.28 14.16 7.62
N THR A 237 25.52 15.36 7.09
CA THR A 237 26.84 15.84 6.68
C THR A 237 27.74 16.09 7.89
N LYS A 238 29.06 16.19 7.68
CA LYS A 238 30.02 16.45 8.77
C LYS A 238 29.77 17.75 9.53
N ASP A 239 29.21 18.76 8.87
CA ASP A 239 28.86 20.01 9.54
C ASP A 239 27.56 19.88 10.36
N GLU A 240 26.55 19.15 9.85
CA GLU A 240 25.31 18.88 10.57
C GLU A 240 25.52 18.00 11.84
N GLN A 241 26.67 17.32 11.95
CA GLN A 241 27.02 16.45 13.08
C GLN A 241 27.53 17.20 14.33
N LYS A 242 28.02 18.44 14.18
CA LYS A 242 28.83 19.12 15.23
C LYS A 242 28.06 19.45 16.52
N ASP A 243 26.74 19.60 16.44
CA ASP A 243 25.84 19.87 17.58
C ASP A 243 24.58 19.01 17.50
N PHE A 244 24.75 17.73 17.16
CA PHE A 244 23.63 16.83 16.92
C PHE A 244 22.82 16.53 18.19
N SER A 245 21.52 16.77 18.15
CA SER A 245 20.60 16.45 19.25
C SER A 245 19.86 15.13 18.99
N TYR A 246 20.25 14.07 19.72
CA TYR A 246 19.58 12.76 19.60
C TYR A 246 18.08 12.83 19.93
N LEU A 247 17.70 13.57 20.97
CA LEU A 247 16.28 13.73 21.31
C LEU A 247 15.50 14.42 20.20
N ALA A 248 16.04 15.50 19.61
CA ALA A 248 15.37 16.16 18.48
C ALA A 248 15.29 15.26 17.24
N PHE A 249 16.31 14.42 17.03
CA PHE A 249 16.32 13.43 15.96
C PHE A 249 15.23 12.36 16.14
N PHE A 250 15.13 11.75 17.32
CA PHE A 250 14.09 10.75 17.59
C PHE A 250 12.68 11.38 17.56
N PHE A 251 12.53 12.62 18.03
CA PHE A 251 11.24 13.33 17.91
C PHE A 251 10.86 13.55 16.45
N ALA A 252 11.81 13.92 15.60
CA ALA A 252 11.61 14.06 14.15
C ALA A 252 11.29 12.73 13.47
N LEU A 253 11.93 11.64 13.92
CA LEU A 253 11.69 10.28 13.43
C LEU A 253 10.28 9.81 13.78
N ASP A 254 9.86 9.97 15.02
CA ASP A 254 8.51 9.62 15.47
C ASP A 254 7.46 10.49 14.80
N THR A 255 7.75 11.79 14.60
CA THR A 255 6.89 12.72 13.85
C THR A 255 6.65 12.21 12.43
N TYR A 256 7.72 11.83 11.73
CA TYR A 256 7.63 11.26 10.39
C TYR A 256 6.79 9.98 10.38
N TYR A 257 7.06 9.07 11.31
CA TYR A 257 6.40 7.77 11.36
C TYR A 257 4.90 7.91 11.70
N SER A 258 4.56 8.74 12.67
CA SER A 258 3.19 9.07 13.04
C SER A 258 2.44 9.70 11.86
N LEU A 259 3.03 10.69 11.18
CA LEU A 259 2.43 11.30 10.00
C LEU A 259 2.22 10.27 8.87
N PHE A 260 3.23 9.45 8.58
CA PHE A 260 3.12 8.38 7.58
C PHE A 260 1.96 7.45 7.90
N MET A 261 1.85 6.98 9.15
CA MET A 261 0.75 6.14 9.59
C MET A 261 -0.60 6.80 9.40
N LYS A 262 -0.73 8.08 9.80
CA LYS A 262 -1.98 8.82 9.72
C LYS A 262 -2.43 9.00 8.27
N LEU A 263 -1.50 9.33 7.38
CA LEU A 263 -1.77 9.44 5.94
C LEU A 263 -2.14 8.07 5.33
N LEU A 264 -1.43 7.00 5.70
CA LEU A 264 -1.73 5.65 5.24
C LEU A 264 -3.12 5.19 5.73
N ALA A 265 -3.42 5.40 7.01
CA ALA A 265 -4.71 5.09 7.60
C ALA A 265 -5.82 5.91 6.95
N PHE A 266 -5.60 7.20 6.72
CA PHE A 266 -6.55 8.06 6.00
C PHE A 266 -6.81 7.55 4.58
N GLN A 267 -5.75 7.20 3.84
CA GLN A 267 -5.85 6.64 2.49
C GLN A 267 -6.64 5.32 2.48
N VAL A 268 -6.34 4.40 3.40
CA VAL A 268 -6.98 3.08 3.47
C VAL A 268 -8.41 3.17 3.96
N VAL A 269 -8.64 3.80 5.11
CA VAL A 269 -9.99 3.91 5.69
C VAL A 269 -10.88 4.72 4.78
N GLY A 270 -10.42 5.89 4.33
CA GLY A 270 -11.20 6.74 3.43
C GLY A 270 -11.54 6.03 2.12
N TYR A 271 -10.66 5.18 1.61
CA TYR A 271 -10.96 4.34 0.44
C TYR A 271 -12.18 3.43 0.66
N TYR A 272 -12.29 2.78 1.83
CA TYR A 272 -13.40 1.88 2.13
C TYR A 272 -14.66 2.59 2.64
N THR A 273 -14.55 3.82 3.17
CA THR A 273 -15.68 4.51 3.82
C THR A 273 -16.29 5.64 2.98
N MET A 274 -15.51 6.34 2.14
CA MET A 274 -15.97 7.52 1.41
C MET A 274 -16.64 7.22 0.06
N GLY A 275 -16.84 5.93 -0.25
CA GLY A 275 -17.51 5.46 -1.47
C GLY A 275 -16.65 5.62 -2.73
N ALA A 276 -16.88 4.74 -3.72
CA ALA A 276 -16.10 4.67 -4.96
C ALA A 276 -16.18 5.92 -5.87
N MET A 277 -16.98 6.94 -5.52
CA MET A 277 -17.23 8.11 -6.38
C MET A 277 -16.15 9.20 -6.33
N VAL A 278 -15.23 9.20 -5.34
CA VAL A 278 -14.29 10.32 -5.12
C VAL A 278 -12.82 9.95 -5.42
N GLY A 279 -12.54 8.69 -5.77
CA GLY A 279 -11.16 8.21 -5.90
C GLY A 279 -10.44 8.13 -4.54
N PRO A 280 -9.13 7.85 -4.52
CA PRO A 280 -8.39 7.74 -3.27
C PRO A 280 -8.35 9.08 -2.48
N PRO A 281 -8.48 9.07 -1.14
CA PRO A 281 -8.66 10.28 -0.33
C PRO A 281 -7.58 11.36 -0.47
N LEU A 282 -6.34 10.96 -0.77
CA LEU A 282 -5.20 11.86 -0.93
C LEU A 282 -4.98 12.38 -2.36
N THR A 283 -5.76 11.94 -3.36
CA THR A 283 -5.43 12.14 -4.78
C THR A 283 -5.27 13.62 -5.18
N ASP A 284 -6.11 14.51 -4.65
CA ASP A 284 -6.05 15.93 -5.01
C ASP A 284 -5.11 16.76 -4.13
N TRP A 285 -4.50 16.17 -3.09
CA TRP A 285 -3.72 16.93 -2.13
C TRP A 285 -2.37 17.39 -2.70
N GLU A 286 -1.84 16.71 -3.72
CA GLU A 286 -0.69 17.18 -4.50
C GLU A 286 -1.03 18.45 -5.31
N LYS A 287 -2.27 18.89 -5.44
CA LYS A 287 -2.58 20.11 -6.21
C LYS A 287 -2.93 21.30 -5.33
N LEU A 288 -3.05 21.08 -4.02
CA LEU A 288 -3.38 22.13 -3.06
C LEU A 288 -2.23 23.11 -2.86
N ASP A 289 -2.56 24.38 -2.63
CA ASP A 289 -1.61 25.36 -2.12
C ASP A 289 -1.18 25.00 -0.68
N ALA A 290 -0.07 25.60 -0.24
CA ALA A 290 0.55 25.34 1.05
C ALA A 290 -0.42 25.46 2.24
N LEU A 291 -1.30 26.48 2.24
CA LEU A 291 -2.22 26.72 3.35
C LEU A 291 -3.38 25.74 3.35
N SER A 292 -3.91 25.42 2.16
CA SER A 292 -4.95 24.41 2.01
C SER A 292 -4.45 23.01 2.39
N LEU A 293 -3.23 22.64 1.99
CA LEU A 293 -2.61 21.37 2.38
C LEU A 293 -2.42 21.29 3.90
N LYS A 294 -1.90 22.36 4.52
CA LYS A 294 -1.79 22.47 5.98
C LYS A 294 -3.15 22.30 6.67
N GLY A 295 -4.21 22.91 6.14
CA GLY A 295 -5.57 22.80 6.67
C GLY A 295 -6.11 21.36 6.62
N LYS A 296 -5.87 20.65 5.52
CA LYS A 296 -6.22 19.23 5.36
C LYS A 296 -5.46 18.32 6.31
N LEU A 297 -4.16 18.53 6.47
CA LEU A 297 -3.34 17.81 7.45
C LEU A 297 -3.84 18.04 8.88
N LYS A 298 -4.23 19.27 9.21
CA LYS A 298 -4.84 19.57 10.51
C LYS A 298 -6.12 18.77 10.76
N GLN A 299 -6.97 18.59 9.75
CA GLN A 299 -8.18 17.76 9.89
C GLN A 299 -7.87 16.29 10.16
N VAL A 300 -6.79 15.76 9.57
CA VAL A 300 -6.30 14.40 9.83
C VAL A 300 -5.74 14.28 11.24
N GLU A 301 -4.90 15.23 11.67
CA GLU A 301 -4.31 15.26 13.02
C GLU A 301 -5.35 15.44 14.13
N ASP A 302 -6.42 16.20 13.87
CA ASP A 302 -7.51 16.41 14.83
C ASP A 302 -8.50 15.22 14.85
N GLY A 303 -8.30 14.18 14.03
CA GLY A 303 -9.18 13.03 13.87
C GLY A 303 -10.57 13.36 13.30
N GLY A 304 -10.77 14.59 12.79
CA GLY A 304 -12.08 15.10 12.39
C GLY A 304 -12.77 14.22 11.35
N ILE A 305 -12.01 13.75 10.37
CA ILE A 305 -12.52 12.93 9.27
C ILE A 305 -13.00 11.54 9.77
N PHE A 306 -12.37 10.99 10.81
CA PHE A 306 -12.75 9.70 11.38
C PHE A 306 -13.96 9.83 12.30
N ARG A 307 -14.07 10.93 13.05
CA ARG A 307 -15.26 11.23 13.85
C ARG A 307 -16.52 11.38 13.00
N ASP A 308 -16.42 12.00 11.83
CA ASP A 308 -17.53 12.11 10.87
C ASP A 308 -18.01 10.73 10.38
N LEU A 309 -17.13 9.73 10.41
CA LEU A 309 -17.43 8.33 10.08
C LEU A 309 -17.88 7.50 11.29
N GLY A 310 -18.09 8.12 12.45
CA GLY A 310 -18.46 7.45 13.70
C GLY A 310 -17.30 6.71 14.37
N ILE A 311 -16.07 6.89 13.90
CA ILE A 311 -14.85 6.34 14.49
C ILE A 311 -14.28 7.40 15.43
N SER A 312 -14.65 7.30 16.71
CA SER A 312 -14.06 8.11 17.78
C SER A 312 -12.75 7.50 18.26
N ASN A 313 -11.87 8.33 18.86
CA ASN A 313 -10.59 7.85 19.37
C ASN A 313 -9.79 7.15 18.26
N PHE A 314 -9.62 7.81 17.11
CA PHE A 314 -8.76 7.31 16.04
C PHE A 314 -7.85 8.44 15.57
N LEU A 315 -6.56 8.31 15.88
CA LEU A 315 -5.50 9.25 15.50
C LEU A 315 -5.71 10.69 15.99
N GLU A 316 -6.35 10.89 17.15
CA GLU A 316 -6.68 12.22 17.68
C GLU A 316 -5.50 12.86 18.44
N GLY A 317 -5.08 14.06 18.02
CA GLY A 317 -4.38 15.05 18.84
C GLY A 317 -3.11 14.55 19.54
N ASP A 318 -2.00 14.52 18.81
CA ASP A 318 -0.72 13.97 19.27
C ASP A 318 0.35 15.08 19.39
N LEU A 319 1.29 14.93 20.32
CA LEU A 319 2.49 15.78 20.49
C LEU A 319 3.28 15.88 19.17
N LEU A 320 3.17 14.84 18.34
CA LEU A 320 3.81 14.72 17.04
C LEU A 320 3.19 15.60 15.94
N SER A 321 2.04 16.26 16.18
CA SER A 321 1.43 17.19 15.21
C SER A 321 2.07 18.59 15.20
N TRP A 322 3.17 18.80 15.95
CA TRP A 322 3.83 20.10 16.15
C TRP A 322 4.28 20.77 14.84
N TYR A 323 4.56 19.99 13.80
CA TYR A 323 5.04 20.49 12.51
C TYR A 323 4.03 21.44 11.85
N LEU A 324 2.74 21.35 12.21
CA LEU A 324 1.71 22.30 11.77
C LEU A 324 1.90 23.69 12.40
N ASN A 325 2.47 23.77 13.62
CA ASN A 325 2.76 25.04 14.28
C ASN A 325 3.97 25.75 13.65
N ASP A 326 4.94 25.00 13.10
CA ASP A 326 6.14 25.54 12.42
C ASP A 326 6.19 25.26 10.92
N TRP A 327 5.01 25.23 10.28
CA TRP A 327 4.86 24.94 8.86
C TRP A 327 5.73 25.84 7.99
N ASN A 328 6.60 25.23 7.18
CA ASN A 328 7.55 25.91 6.30
C ASN A 328 7.74 25.11 4.99
N SER A 329 8.46 25.70 4.03
CA SER A 329 8.63 25.11 2.68
C SER A 329 9.29 23.73 2.70
N SER A 330 10.26 23.49 3.58
CA SER A 330 10.95 22.19 3.67
C SER A 330 10.02 21.10 4.22
N ILE A 331 9.21 21.43 5.22
CA ILE A 331 8.18 20.51 5.75
C ILE A 331 7.12 20.25 4.67
N GLU A 332 6.63 21.31 4.01
CA GLU A 332 5.64 21.19 2.95
C GLU A 332 6.11 20.25 1.83
N GLU A 333 7.33 20.47 1.31
CA GLU A 333 7.91 19.66 0.25
C GLU A 333 8.04 18.18 0.66
N ALA A 334 8.50 17.92 1.89
CA ALA A 334 8.62 16.57 2.42
C ALA A 334 7.25 15.86 2.53
N VAL A 335 6.24 16.53 3.10
CA VAL A 335 4.90 15.94 3.24
C VAL A 335 4.24 15.72 1.88
N ARG A 336 4.45 16.64 0.95
CA ARG A 336 3.96 16.54 -0.43
C ARG A 336 4.60 15.36 -1.18
N GLU A 337 5.90 15.10 -0.96
CA GLU A 337 6.56 13.91 -1.51
C GLU A 337 5.98 12.62 -0.90
N MET A 338 5.70 12.59 0.42
CA MET A 338 5.02 11.45 1.06
C MET A 338 3.65 11.17 0.45
N ILE A 339 2.82 12.21 0.30
CA ILE A 339 1.48 12.12 -0.29
C ILE A 339 1.56 11.62 -1.74
N LYS A 340 2.47 12.17 -2.54
CA LYS A 340 2.68 11.76 -3.93
C LYS A 340 3.01 10.28 -4.03
N ARG A 341 3.90 9.77 -3.17
CA ARG A 341 4.22 8.33 -3.14
C ARG A 341 3.03 7.51 -2.70
N LEU A 342 2.31 7.90 -1.65
CA LEU A 342 1.12 7.18 -1.16
C LEU A 342 0.00 7.12 -2.19
N ASN A 343 -0.21 8.18 -2.99
CA ASN A 343 -1.16 8.18 -4.09
C ASN A 343 -0.86 7.14 -5.18
N GLY A 344 0.39 6.66 -5.26
CA GLY A 344 0.78 5.57 -6.14
C GLY A 344 0.49 4.17 -5.59
N TYR A 345 -0.09 4.04 -4.39
CA TYR A 345 -0.43 2.75 -3.78
C TYR A 345 -1.91 2.40 -3.91
N ASP A 346 -2.20 1.10 -4.11
CA ASP A 346 -3.57 0.58 -4.19
C ASP A 346 -4.05 0.01 -2.82
N PRO A 347 -5.00 0.68 -2.13
CA PRO A 347 -5.55 0.21 -0.86
C PRO A 347 -6.31 -1.13 -0.95
N GLN A 348 -6.79 -1.53 -2.14
CA GLN A 348 -7.47 -2.82 -2.32
C GLN A 348 -6.54 -4.01 -2.10
N THR A 349 -5.23 -3.80 -2.15
CA THR A 349 -4.23 -4.82 -1.79
C THR A 349 -4.52 -5.43 -0.41
N MET A 350 -5.03 -4.65 0.54
CA MET A 350 -5.34 -5.12 1.90
C MET A 350 -6.52 -6.10 1.94
N GLU A 351 -7.50 -5.95 1.04
CA GLU A 351 -8.62 -6.89 0.92
C GLU A 351 -8.19 -8.18 0.21
N LEU A 352 -7.33 -8.06 -0.80
CA LEU A 352 -6.83 -9.20 -1.56
C LEU A 352 -5.81 -10.04 -0.76
N PHE A 353 -5.04 -9.42 0.13
CA PHE A 353 -3.91 -10.03 0.85
C PHE A 353 -3.89 -9.67 2.35
N PRO A 354 -4.89 -10.07 3.15
CA PRO A 354 -4.98 -9.68 4.56
C PRO A 354 -3.85 -10.25 5.43
N ASP A 355 -3.36 -11.46 5.12
CA ASP A 355 -2.29 -12.11 5.89
C ASP A 355 -0.94 -11.38 5.67
N GLU A 356 -0.65 -10.94 4.44
CA GLU A 356 0.57 -10.20 4.10
C GLU A 356 0.57 -8.74 4.60
N THR A 357 -0.60 -8.14 4.76
CA THR A 357 -0.77 -6.74 5.15
C THR A 357 -0.88 -6.53 6.66
N ARG A 358 -1.06 -7.61 7.43
CA ARG A 358 -1.19 -7.57 8.91
C ARG A 358 -0.07 -6.84 9.64
N ASP A 359 1.19 -7.00 9.19
CA ASP A 359 2.38 -6.50 9.89
C ASP A 359 3.08 -5.32 9.18
N ILE A 360 2.37 -4.60 8.30
CA ILE A 360 2.96 -3.50 7.53
C ILE A 360 3.66 -2.48 8.44
N LEU A 361 2.98 -2.01 9.49
CA LEU A 361 3.51 -0.96 10.36
C LEU A 361 4.78 -1.40 11.10
N LYS A 362 4.74 -2.59 11.73
CA LYS A 362 5.88 -3.21 12.41
C LYS A 362 7.09 -3.33 11.48
N LYS A 363 6.87 -3.85 10.27
CA LYS A 363 7.93 -4.03 9.27
C LYS A 363 8.51 -2.69 8.84
N ILE A 364 7.69 -1.68 8.55
CA ILE A 364 8.18 -0.35 8.16
C ILE A 364 9.04 0.25 9.27
N TYR A 365 8.60 0.20 10.53
CA TYR A 365 9.39 0.73 11.64
C TYR A 365 10.75 0.05 11.76
N GLN A 366 10.80 -1.28 11.64
CA GLN A 366 12.05 -2.05 11.76
C GLN A 366 13.10 -1.70 10.68
N PHE A 367 12.66 -1.17 9.53
CA PHE A 367 13.52 -0.71 8.44
C PHE A 367 13.69 0.82 8.44
N LEU A 368 12.81 1.55 9.12
CA LEU A 368 12.94 2.98 9.40
C LEU A 368 14.01 3.23 10.47
N VAL A 369 14.05 2.37 11.50
CA VAL A 369 15.03 2.40 12.59
C VAL A 369 15.90 1.14 12.48
N PRO A 370 17.15 1.27 12.00
CA PRO A 370 18.09 0.15 11.89
C PRO A 370 18.22 -0.64 13.18
N LYS A 371 18.48 -1.95 13.03
CA LYS A 371 18.59 -2.88 14.17
C LYS A 371 19.57 -2.40 15.25
N GLN A 372 20.70 -1.80 14.87
CA GLN A 372 21.69 -1.30 15.82
C GLN A 372 21.12 -0.14 16.67
N ILE A 373 20.43 0.81 16.03
CA ILE A 373 19.82 1.95 16.74
C ILE A 373 18.70 1.46 17.68
N ARG A 374 17.86 0.52 17.22
CA ARG A 374 16.84 -0.11 18.07
C ARG A 374 17.45 -0.83 19.27
N HIS A 375 18.53 -1.56 19.06
CA HIS A 375 19.28 -2.22 20.13
C HIS A 375 19.83 -1.19 21.14
N ASP A 376 20.42 -0.09 20.67
CA ASP A 376 20.95 0.97 21.54
C ASP A 376 19.82 1.68 22.33
N LEU A 377 18.61 1.76 21.75
CA LEU A 377 17.38 2.17 22.42
C LEU A 377 16.84 1.15 23.43
N GLY A 378 17.32 -0.09 23.41
CA GLY A 378 16.84 -1.18 24.26
C GLY A 378 15.57 -1.86 23.73
N GLU A 379 15.24 -1.67 22.46
CA GLU A 379 14.05 -2.25 21.84
C GLU A 379 14.27 -3.69 21.38
N HIS A 380 13.49 -4.61 21.97
CA HIS A 380 13.44 -6.00 21.56
C HIS A 380 12.00 -6.41 21.22
N TYR A 381 11.78 -6.81 19.97
CA TYR A 381 10.47 -7.22 19.50
C TYR A 381 10.19 -8.66 19.90
N THR A 382 9.06 -8.88 20.58
CA THR A 382 8.57 -10.21 20.92
C THR A 382 8.27 -11.00 19.65
N PRO A 383 8.82 -12.22 19.48
CA PRO A 383 8.45 -13.10 18.38
C PRO A 383 6.96 -13.46 18.40
N ASP A 384 6.33 -13.57 17.22
CA ASP A 384 4.88 -13.73 17.12
C ASP A 384 4.39 -15.01 17.82
N TRP A 385 5.14 -16.11 17.74
CA TRP A 385 4.80 -17.37 18.43
C TRP A 385 4.77 -17.22 19.96
N LEU A 386 5.60 -16.34 20.53
CA LEU A 386 5.65 -16.11 21.97
C LEU A 386 4.48 -15.23 22.40
N ALA A 387 4.15 -14.21 21.61
CA ALA A 387 2.96 -13.40 21.82
C ALA A 387 1.68 -14.25 21.73
N GLU A 388 1.57 -15.08 20.69
CA GLU A 388 0.45 -16.01 20.50
C GLU A 388 0.34 -17.00 21.67
N ARG A 389 1.45 -17.60 22.09
CA ARG A 389 1.48 -18.48 23.26
C ARG A 389 1.00 -17.79 24.54
N CYS A 390 1.41 -16.55 24.79
CA CYS A 390 0.97 -15.78 25.95
C CYS A 390 -0.55 -15.50 25.90
N LEU A 391 -1.07 -15.14 24.72
CA LEU A 391 -2.50 -14.90 24.51
C LEU A 391 -3.32 -16.19 24.69
N ASP A 392 -2.84 -17.32 24.17
CA ASP A 392 -3.46 -18.63 24.34
C ASP A 392 -3.55 -19.03 25.82
N GLN A 393 -2.51 -18.73 26.62
CA GLN A 393 -2.49 -19.01 28.06
C GLN A 393 -3.54 -18.22 28.84
N VAL A 394 -3.95 -17.05 28.35
CA VAL A 394 -5.03 -16.25 28.95
C VAL A 394 -6.37 -16.41 28.21
N TYR A 395 -6.47 -17.44 27.37
CA TYR A 395 -7.66 -17.78 26.59
C TYR A 395 -8.15 -16.62 25.69
N TYR A 396 -7.22 -15.79 25.21
CA TYR A 396 -7.51 -14.69 24.30
C TYR A 396 -7.27 -15.15 22.86
N GLY A 397 -8.33 -15.44 22.10
CA GLY A 397 -8.25 -15.93 20.71
C GLY A 397 -8.92 -17.30 20.47
N VAL A 398 -9.22 -18.04 21.53
CA VAL A 398 -10.15 -19.17 21.47
C VAL A 398 -11.53 -18.63 21.06
N LYS A 399 -12.35 -19.41 20.33
CA LYS A 399 -13.73 -19.06 19.93
C LYS A 399 -14.64 -18.84 21.16
N GLU A 400 -14.40 -17.76 21.88
CA GLU A 400 -15.09 -17.38 23.08
C GLU A 400 -16.12 -16.31 22.72
N ARG A 401 -17.38 -16.54 23.13
CA ARG A 401 -18.43 -15.53 22.97
C ARG A 401 -18.09 -14.33 23.85
N GLY A 402 -17.79 -13.18 23.23
CA GLY A 402 -17.56 -11.92 23.93
C GLY A 402 -16.12 -11.40 23.94
N LEU A 403 -15.25 -11.84 23.03
CA LEU A 403 -13.87 -11.33 22.88
C LEU A 403 -13.81 -9.78 22.91
N LEU A 404 -14.74 -9.11 22.22
CA LEU A 404 -14.85 -7.64 22.18
C LEU A 404 -15.18 -6.95 23.52
N LYS A 405 -15.52 -7.72 24.56
CA LYS A 405 -15.79 -7.21 25.92
C LYS A 405 -14.58 -7.35 26.85
N LYS A 406 -13.53 -8.07 26.44
CA LYS A 406 -12.31 -8.23 27.23
C LYS A 406 -11.40 -7.03 27.03
N ARG A 407 -10.74 -6.60 28.10
CA ARG A 407 -9.69 -5.57 28.07
C ARG A 407 -8.35 -6.24 28.38
N LEU A 408 -7.34 -5.98 27.55
CA LEU A 408 -5.97 -6.40 27.81
C LEU A 408 -5.16 -5.18 28.24
N LEU A 409 -4.26 -5.39 29.19
CA LEU A 409 -3.30 -4.38 29.62
C LEU A 409 -1.90 -4.92 29.34
N ASP A 410 -1.16 -4.24 28.46
CA ASP A 410 0.28 -4.45 28.31
C ASP A 410 1.02 -3.26 28.94
N PRO A 411 1.52 -3.40 30.17
CA PRO A 411 2.16 -2.30 30.91
C PRO A 411 3.52 -1.89 30.32
N ARG A 412 4.05 -2.65 29.36
CA ARG A 412 5.30 -2.34 28.64
C ARG A 412 5.15 -2.50 27.13
N GLY A 413 3.93 -2.38 26.62
CA GLY A 413 3.67 -2.48 25.20
C GLY A 413 4.30 -1.32 24.44
N VAL A 414 5.50 -1.51 23.91
CA VAL A 414 6.18 -0.57 23.00
C VAL A 414 5.62 -0.72 21.58
N ALA A 415 4.33 -1.03 21.43
CA ALA A 415 3.70 -1.18 20.13
C ALA A 415 3.52 0.20 19.51
N LEU A 416 4.63 0.77 19.02
CA LEU A 416 4.71 1.95 18.17
C LEU A 416 3.90 3.11 18.75
N GLU A 417 4.58 4.03 19.43
CA GLU A 417 3.98 5.00 20.36
C GLU A 417 2.91 5.98 19.86
N PRO A 418 2.45 6.08 18.60
CA PRO A 418 1.19 6.79 18.40
C PRO A 418 -0.02 6.07 19.04
N PHE A 419 0.17 4.88 19.64
CA PHE A 419 -0.92 4.02 20.10
C PHE A 419 -0.91 3.58 21.58
N SER A 420 -0.02 4.10 22.43
CA SER A 420 -0.04 3.75 23.88
C SER A 420 -1.18 4.43 24.66
N SER A 421 -1.93 5.36 24.06
CA SER A 421 -3.08 6.04 24.67
C SER A 421 -4.45 5.38 24.43
N TRP A 422 -4.52 4.23 23.74
CA TRP A 422 -5.79 3.53 23.47
C TRP A 422 -6.13 2.54 24.60
N GLN A 423 -6.79 3.04 25.66
CA GLN A 423 -7.48 2.23 26.68
C GLN A 423 -8.99 2.47 26.71
#